data_AF-A0A436DND2-F1
#
_entry.id   AF-A0A436DND2-F1
#
_cell.length_a   1.000
_cell.length_b   1.000
_cell.length_c   1.000
_cell.angle_alpha   90.00
_cell.angle_beta   90.00
_cell.angle_gamma   90.00
#
_symmetry.space_group_name_H-M   'P 1'
#
loop_
_entity.id
_entity.type
_entity.pdbx_description
1 polymer ?
#
loop_
_entity_poly.entity_id
_entity_poly.type
_entity_poly.pdbx_seq_one_letter_code
_entity_poly.pdbx_strand_id
1 'polypeptide(L)' 'HSSLFEVTLNTKVDPLSDEVDVVVYAEFADDAALAAYKAHPLYAQTTSKVKPMRELRYSADVVAGS' A
#
# COMPACT_ATOMS: atom_id res chain seq x y z
N HIS A 1 -8.64 -0.82 10.82
CA HIS A 1 -8.15 0.58 10.82
C HIS A 1 -6.64 0.52 10.92
N SER A 2 -5.91 1.40 10.25
CA SER A 2 -4.44 1.43 10.26
C SER A 2 -3.91 2.30 11.40
N SER A 3 -2.80 1.91 12.03
CA SER A 3 -2.09 2.76 13.00
C SER A 3 -1.26 3.84 12.30
N LEU A 4 -0.74 3.54 11.12
CA LEU A 4 0.00 4.45 10.24
C LEU A 4 -0.46 4.23 8.81
N PHE A 5 -0.61 5.31 8.04
CA PHE A 5 -0.91 5.26 6.62
C PHE A 5 -0.20 6.40 5.90
N GLU A 6 0.72 6.06 5.02
CA GLU A 6 1.53 7.02 4.28
C GLU A 6 1.50 6.73 2.79
N VAL A 7 1.47 7.80 2.00
CA VAL A 7 1.61 7.75 0.55
C VAL A 7 2.72 8.71 0.19
N THR A 8 3.78 8.21 -0.41
CA THR A 8 4.98 8.98 -0.73
C THR A 8 5.52 8.64 -2.10
N LEU A 9 6.39 9.49 -2.62
CA LEU A 9 7.14 9.22 -3.83
C LEU A 9 8.38 8.40 -3.49
N ASN A 10 8.70 7.42 -4.34
CA ASN A 10 9.98 6.74 -4.27
C ASN A 10 11.09 7.76 -4.57
N THR A 11 12.11 7.82 -3.71
CA THR A 11 13.27 8.69 -3.92
C THR A 11 14.23 8.15 -4.98
N LYS A 12 14.02 6.91 -5.43
CA LYS A 12 14.79 6.23 -6.49
C LYS A 12 16.30 6.20 -6.21
N VAL A 13 16.67 6.09 -4.93
CA VAL A 13 18.08 6.01 -4.51
C VAL A 13 18.68 4.64 -4.85
N ASP A 14 17.87 3.57 -4.78
CA ASP A 14 18.28 2.24 -5.22
C ASP A 14 18.03 2.07 -6.74
N PRO A 15 19.07 1.87 -7.56
CA PRO A 15 18.93 1.72 -9.00
C PRO A 15 18.25 0.41 -9.43
N LEU A 16 18.05 -0.55 -8.52
CA LEU A 16 17.37 -1.82 -8.83
C LEU A 16 15.84 -1.74 -8.73
N SER A 17 15.29 -0.62 -8.25
CA SER A 17 13.84 -0.46 -8.01
C SER A 17 13.31 0.93 -8.43
N ASP A 18 13.93 1.54 -9.44
CA ASP A 18 13.60 2.87 -9.93
C ASP A 18 12.27 2.94 -10.73
N GLU A 19 11.74 1.79 -11.12
CA GLU A 19 10.46 1.60 -11.82
C GLU A 19 9.21 1.94 -11.00
N VAL A 20 9.31 1.93 -9.65
CA VAL A 20 8.18 2.26 -8.77
C VAL A 20 8.22 3.75 -8.45
N ASP A 21 7.18 4.49 -8.83
CA ASP A 21 7.09 5.94 -8.56
C ASP A 21 6.46 6.27 -7.20
N VAL A 22 5.46 5.48 -6.78
CA VAL A 22 4.63 5.77 -5.60
C VAL A 22 4.67 4.58 -4.64
N VAL A 23 4.93 4.87 -3.37
CA VAL A 23 4.90 3.90 -2.27
C VAL A 23 3.69 4.19 -1.38
N VAL A 24 2.91 3.15 -1.12
CA VAL A 24 1.82 3.18 -0.12
C VAL A 24 2.23 2.26 1.03
N TYR A 25 2.42 2.84 2.20
CA TYR A 25 2.78 2.12 3.41
C TYR A 25 1.66 2.21 4.44
N ALA A 26 1.33 1.08 5.07
CA ALA A 26 0.32 1.05 6.11
C ALA A 26 0.65 -0.01 7.16
N GLU A 27 0.51 0.38 8.43
CA GLU A 27 0.67 -0.53 9.56
C GLU A 27 -0.69 -0.87 10.16
N PHE A 28 -0.82 -2.12 10.58
CA PHE A 28 -2.01 -2.65 11.22
C PHE A 28 -1.59 -3.38 12.48
N ALA A 29 -2.41 -3.27 13.53
CA ALA A 29 -2.15 -3.95 14.79
C ALA A 29 -2.19 -5.48 14.64
N ASP A 30 -3.04 -5.99 13.75
CA ASP A 30 -3.22 -7.40 13.46
C ASP A 30 -3.89 -7.62 12.09
N ASP A 31 -4.03 -8.89 11.70
CA ASP A 31 -4.68 -9.32 10.46
C ASP A 31 -6.16 -8.94 10.39
N ALA A 32 -6.85 -8.87 11.54
CA ALA A 32 -8.26 -8.49 11.58
C ALA A 32 -8.45 -7.01 11.24
N ALA A 33 -7.54 -6.14 11.70
CA ALA A 33 -7.53 -4.72 11.37
C ALA A 33 -7.23 -4.47 9.89
N LEU A 34 -6.35 -5.27 9.28
CA LEU A 34 -6.08 -5.27 7.84
C LEU A 34 -7.29 -5.75 7.04
N ALA A 35 -7.93 -6.84 7.46
CA ALA A 35 -9.14 -7.36 6.82
C ALA A 35 -10.28 -6.33 6.87
N ALA A 36 -10.51 -5.69 8.02
CA ALA A 36 -11.51 -4.63 8.17
C ALA A 36 -11.22 -3.41 7.28
N TYR A 37 -9.93 -3.06 7.10
CA TYR A 37 -9.53 -2.00 6.17
C TYR A 37 -9.84 -2.38 4.71
N LYS A 38 -9.48 -3.59 4.28
CA LYS A 38 -9.75 -4.09 2.92
C LYS A 38 -11.26 -4.24 2.64
N ALA A 39 -12.08 -4.54 3.66
CA ALA A 39 -13.53 -4.66 3.54
C ALA A 39 -14.26 -3.32 3.44
N HIS A 40 -13.61 -2.19 3.75
CA HIS A 40 -14.28 -0.89 3.75
C HIS A 40 -14.69 -0.47 2.32
N PRO A 41 -15.91 0.05 2.08
CA PRO A 41 -16.38 0.40 0.74
C PRO A 41 -15.47 1.40 -0.01
N LEU A 42 -14.81 2.30 0.70
CA LEU A 42 -13.84 3.22 0.09
C LEU A 42 -12.61 2.51 -0.49
N TYR A 43 -12.21 1.36 0.07
CA TYR A 43 -11.07 0.59 -0.45
C TYR A 43 -11.32 0.18 -1.91
N ALA A 44 -12.51 -0.36 -2.19
CA ALA A 44 -12.92 -0.73 -3.54
C ALA A 44 -13.05 0.49 -4.46
N GLN A 45 -13.64 1.59 -3.98
CA GLN A 45 -13.80 2.82 -4.76
C GLN A 45 -12.45 3.45 -5.14
N THR A 46 -11.55 3.57 -4.18
CA THR A 46 -10.19 4.07 -4.42
C THR A 46 -9.47 3.17 -5.40
N THR A 47 -9.50 1.85 -5.17
CA THR A 47 -8.88 0.86 -6.06
C THR A 47 -9.38 0.96 -7.50
N SER A 48 -10.69 1.12 -7.72
CA SER A 48 -11.25 1.27 -9.07
C SER A 48 -10.78 2.54 -9.78
N LYS A 49 -10.54 3.63 -9.05
CA LYS A 49 -10.06 4.91 -9.62
C LYS A 49 -8.59 4.84 -10.03
N VAL A 50 -7.76 4.25 -9.18
CA VAL A 50 -6.30 4.24 -9.39
C VAL A 50 -5.83 3.07 -10.25
N LYS A 51 -6.56 1.95 -10.28
CA LYS A 51 -6.15 0.75 -11.04
C LYS A 51 -5.89 1.02 -12.53
N PRO A 52 -6.71 1.81 -13.26
CA PRO A 52 -6.44 2.15 -14.65
C PRO A 52 -5.22 3.05 -14.86
N MET A 53 -4.77 3.76 -13.82
CA MET A 53 -3.63 4.68 -13.88
C MET A 53 -2.29 3.99 -13.60
N ARG A 54 -2.30 2.72 -13.17
CA ARG A 54 -1.11 1.96 -12.79
C ARG A 54 -0.60 1.16 -13.97
N GLU A 55 0.67 1.36 -14.34
CA GLU A 55 1.39 0.48 -15.25
C GLU A 55 1.93 -0.77 -14.53
N LEU A 56 2.28 -0.62 -13.26
CA LEU A 56 2.85 -1.66 -12.40
C LEU A 56 2.16 -1.70 -11.03
N ARG A 57 2.09 -2.89 -10.41
CA ARG A 57 1.60 -3.05 -9.04
C ARG A 57 2.29 -4.19 -8.31
N TYR A 58 3.13 -3.84 -7.34
CA TYR A 58 3.61 -4.76 -6.31
C TYR A 58 2.93 -4.48 -4.97
N SER A 59 2.76 -5.51 -4.17
CA SER A 59 2.27 -5.40 -2.80
C SER A 59 2.80 -6.58 -1.99
N ALA A 60 3.34 -6.30 -0.81
CA ALA A 60 3.76 -7.31 0.15
C ALA A 60 3.19 -6.93 1.52
N ASP A 61 2.66 -7.93 2.23
CA ASP A 61 2.23 -7.83 3.61
C ASP A 61 3.30 -8.56 4.45
N VAL A 62 3.85 -7.93 5.49
CA VAL A 62 4.91 -8.49 6.35
C VAL A 62 4.57 -8.33 7.83
N VAL A 63 5.08 -9.22 8.67
CA VAL A 63 5.01 -9.06 10.13
C VAL A 63 6.22 -8.23 10.59
N ALA A 64 5.97 -7.04 11.12
CA ALA A 64 7.03 -6.15 11.58
C ALA A 64 7.70 -6.68 12.87
N GLY A 65 9.03 -6.59 12.96
CA GLY A 65 9.78 -6.89 14.18
C GLY A 65 10.03 -8.38 14.48
N SER A 66 10.16 -9.22 13.44
CA SER A 66 10.60 -10.61 13.57
C SER A 66 11.92 -10.77 14.32
#